data_AF-A0A0B0IBQ2-F1
#
_entry.id   AF-A0A0B0IBQ2-F1
#
_cell.length_a   1.000
_cell.length_b   1.000
_cell.length_c   1.000
_cell.angle_alpha   90.00
_cell.angle_beta   90.00
_cell.angle_gamma   90.00
#
_symmetry.space_group_name_H-M   'P 1'
#
loop_
_entity.id
_entity.type
_entity.pdbx_description
1 polymer ?
#
loop_
_entity_poly.entity_id
_entity_poly.type
_entity_poly.pdbx_seq_one_letter_code
_entity_poly.pdbx_strand_id
1 'polypeptide(L)'
;MNRKKKMMYRSFLLISLLLVWTCAEATATTTTEKEMAEENQQGVPSYTIVEEEDLSNGNTIRFAYWVVPSNIYIGKEAIEAIVMDVVEEAKEGKEFNAVVVWVIDDERQVGKGYTLAKFEYAPKGDWTKAADVVAGDYSTHEFVFDFGSATGKKLPKDYEQGEYPTAEELDVYFYWTTLVYNEGMDDEEAVIRTAEKFGITQEEADEIIMKVNYR
;
A
#
# COMPACT_ATOMS: atom_id res chain seq x y z
N MET A 1 70.54 11.54 -38.41
CA MET A 1 71.42 10.73 -39.29
C MET A 1 72.31 9.82 -38.45
N ASN A 2 72.08 8.50 -38.50
CA ASN A 2 73.04 7.39 -38.32
C ASN A 2 74.23 7.51 -37.34
N ARG A 3 74.22 6.77 -36.20
CA ARG A 3 75.18 5.67 -35.87
C ARG A 3 75.10 5.07 -34.44
N LYS A 4 75.10 3.73 -34.37
CA LYS A 4 75.68 2.77 -33.36
C LYS A 4 75.30 2.95 -31.86
N LYS A 5 74.68 2.01 -31.14
CA LYS A 5 74.94 0.56 -30.86
C LYS A 5 76.24 0.22 -30.07
N LYS A 6 76.07 -0.12 -28.77
CA LYS A 6 76.71 -1.15 -27.91
C LYS A 6 75.84 -1.24 -26.64
N MET A 7 75.23 -2.33 -26.13
CA MET A 7 75.39 -3.80 -26.21
C MET A 7 76.35 -4.44 -25.19
N MET A 8 75.80 -4.89 -24.05
CA MET A 8 76.12 -6.05 -23.19
C MET A 8 74.92 -6.15 -22.20
N TYR A 9 74.09 -7.20 -22.04
CA TYR A 9 74.08 -8.64 -22.37
C TYR A 9 74.70 -9.58 -21.30
N ARG A 10 73.84 -10.10 -20.40
CA ARG A 10 73.77 -11.47 -19.79
C ARG A 10 72.53 -11.49 -18.86
N SER A 11 71.58 -12.45 -18.86
CA SER A 11 71.60 -13.94 -18.89
C SER A 11 71.99 -14.55 -17.53
N PHE A 12 71.29 -15.50 -16.90
CA PHE A 12 70.02 -16.26 -17.12
C PHE A 12 69.22 -16.31 -15.76
N LEU A 13 68.15 -17.08 -15.44
CA LEU A 13 67.31 -18.19 -15.97
C LEU A 13 65.81 -17.87 -15.58
N LEU A 14 64.68 -18.45 -16.02
CA LEU A 14 64.21 -19.70 -16.69
C LEU A 14 63.87 -20.92 -15.77
N ILE A 15 62.87 -21.73 -16.19
CA ILE A 15 62.42 -23.07 -15.68
C ILE A 15 61.66 -23.07 -14.32
N SER A 16 60.53 -23.76 -14.06
CA SER A 16 59.48 -24.47 -14.85
C SER A 16 58.33 -24.92 -13.86
N LEU A 17 57.00 -24.78 -14.09
CA LEU A 17 56.08 -25.50 -15.00
C LEU A 17 55.17 -26.58 -14.30
N LEU A 18 53.85 -26.39 -14.43
CA LEU A 18 52.71 -27.38 -14.45
C LEU A 18 52.17 -28.10 -13.19
N LEU A 19 50.84 -28.35 -13.30
CA LEU A 19 49.85 -29.16 -12.55
C LEU A 19 48.99 -28.38 -11.52
N VAL A 20 47.72 -28.02 -11.72
CA VAL A 20 46.49 -28.59 -12.38
C VAL A 20 45.57 -29.35 -11.41
N TRP A 21 44.29 -28.92 -11.45
CA TRP A 21 43.03 -29.56 -10.98
C TRP A 21 42.46 -29.28 -9.57
N THR A 22 41.36 -28.51 -9.59
CA THR A 22 40.08 -28.69 -8.86
C THR A 22 40.05 -28.87 -7.34
N CYS A 23 39.50 -27.86 -6.67
CA CYS A 23 38.18 -28.01 -6.06
C CYS A 23 37.28 -26.89 -6.57
N ALA A 24 35.96 -27.12 -6.58
CA ALA A 24 34.95 -26.10 -6.85
C ALA A 24 34.28 -25.74 -5.52
N GLU A 25 34.42 -24.49 -5.09
CA GLU A 25 33.62 -23.92 -4.01
C GLU A 25 32.62 -22.96 -4.63
N ALA A 26 31.34 -23.14 -4.31
CA ALA A 26 30.28 -22.28 -4.79
C ALA A 26 30.34 -20.95 -4.06
N THR A 27 30.69 -19.88 -4.77
CA THR A 27 30.53 -18.50 -4.29
C THR A 27 29.04 -18.19 -4.16
N ALA A 28 28.46 -18.48 -3.00
CA ALA A 28 27.08 -18.16 -2.68
C ALA A 28 26.85 -16.63 -2.76
N THR A 29 25.74 -16.25 -3.37
CA THR A 29 25.45 -14.87 -3.76
C THR A 29 25.31 -13.94 -2.55
N THR A 30 26.25 -13.02 -2.36
CA THR A 30 26.11 -11.86 -1.46
C THR A 30 25.87 -10.60 -2.30
N THR A 31 24.75 -10.59 -3.01
CA THR A 31 24.35 -9.54 -3.97
C THR A 31 22.82 -9.42 -4.06
N THR A 32 22.17 -9.43 -2.90
CA THR A 32 20.73 -9.17 -2.70
C THR A 32 20.53 -8.74 -1.25
N GLU A 33 20.60 -7.43 -1.01
CA GLU A 33 20.14 -6.71 0.20
C GLU A 33 20.51 -5.23 0.03
N LYS A 34 21.79 -4.94 -0.19
CA LYS A 34 22.28 -3.55 -0.25
C LYS A 34 21.86 -2.79 -1.52
N GLU A 35 21.71 -3.47 -2.65
CA GLU A 35 21.25 -2.85 -3.91
C GLU A 35 19.72 -2.63 -3.95
N MET A 36 18.94 -3.23 -3.03
CA MET A 36 17.51 -2.93 -2.88
C MET A 36 17.24 -1.69 -2.02
N ALA A 37 18.27 -1.09 -1.41
CA ALA A 37 18.15 0.02 -0.48
C ALA A 37 18.43 1.41 -1.11
N GLU A 38 18.79 1.48 -2.40
CA GLU A 38 19.16 2.74 -3.08
C GLU A 38 18.23 3.14 -4.25
N GLU A 39 17.13 2.42 -4.52
CA GLU A 39 16.14 2.74 -5.58
C GLU A 39 14.73 3.08 -5.06
N ASN A 40 14.61 3.79 -3.93
CA ASN A 40 13.44 4.67 -3.75
C ASN A 40 13.73 5.89 -2.85
N GLN A 41 13.92 7.06 -3.48
CA GLN A 41 13.89 8.37 -2.79
C GLN A 41 12.67 9.21 -3.21
N GLN A 42 11.56 8.55 -3.55
CA GLN A 42 10.25 9.15 -3.30
C GLN A 42 9.90 8.88 -1.82
N GLY A 43 9.96 9.94 -1.00
CA GLY A 43 9.54 9.85 0.39
C GLY A 43 8.04 9.54 0.52
N VAL A 44 7.62 9.13 1.72
CA VAL A 44 6.22 8.78 2.01
C VAL A 44 5.29 9.94 1.57
N PRO A 45 4.27 9.67 0.73
CA PRO A 45 3.30 10.69 0.32
C PRO A 45 2.56 11.27 1.53
N SER A 46 2.11 12.52 1.44
CA SER A 46 1.26 13.11 2.49
C SER A 46 -0.06 12.34 2.64
N TYR A 47 -0.46 12.04 3.88
CA TYR A 47 -1.71 11.38 4.25
C TYR A 47 -2.22 11.90 5.61
N THR A 48 -3.44 11.50 5.97
CA THR A 48 -4.03 11.72 7.29
C THR A 48 -4.62 10.42 7.82
N ILE A 49 -4.28 10.04 9.05
CA ILE A 49 -5.05 9.04 9.81
C ILE A 49 -6.32 9.75 10.29
N VAL A 50 -7.49 9.35 9.79
CA VAL A 50 -8.78 9.98 10.12
C VAL A 50 -9.47 9.30 11.30
N GLU A 51 -9.21 8.01 11.54
CA GLU A 51 -9.70 7.29 12.72
C GLU A 51 -8.74 6.16 13.14
N GLU A 52 -8.57 5.98 14.45
CA GLU A 52 -7.98 4.79 15.08
C GLU A 52 -9.09 4.05 15.87
N GLU A 53 -9.34 2.80 15.53
CA GLU A 53 -10.33 1.93 16.20
C GLU A 53 -9.61 0.79 16.96
N ASP A 54 -9.97 0.61 18.24
CA ASP A 54 -9.47 -0.50 19.07
C ASP A 54 -10.30 -1.78 18.82
N LEU A 55 -9.68 -2.73 18.11
CA LEU A 55 -10.24 -4.04 17.77
C LEU A 55 -9.75 -5.16 18.72
N SER A 56 -9.24 -4.79 19.89
CA SER A 56 -8.70 -5.74 20.88
C SER A 56 -9.78 -6.65 21.47
N ASN A 57 -9.44 -7.91 21.74
CA ASN A 57 -10.36 -8.86 22.38
C ASN A 57 -9.59 -9.86 23.25
N GLY A 58 -10.04 -10.03 24.50
CA GLY A 58 -9.41 -10.90 25.48
C GLY A 58 -7.96 -10.49 25.77
N ASN A 59 -7.02 -11.30 25.33
CA ASN A 59 -5.56 -11.08 25.44
C ASN A 59 -4.91 -10.62 24.12
N THR A 60 -5.69 -10.32 23.08
CA THR A 60 -5.19 -9.97 21.75
C THR A 60 -5.40 -8.48 21.50
N ILE A 61 -4.31 -7.72 21.38
CA ILE A 61 -4.31 -6.28 21.13
C ILE A 61 -4.32 -6.02 19.61
N ARG A 62 -5.29 -5.27 19.08
CA ARG A 62 -5.39 -4.99 17.65
C ARG A 62 -5.93 -3.61 17.38
N PHE A 63 -5.41 -2.94 16.35
CA PHE A 63 -5.89 -1.63 15.92
C PHE A 63 -6.28 -1.65 14.44
N ALA A 64 -7.30 -0.87 14.10
CA ALA A 64 -7.60 -0.47 12.73
C ALA A 64 -7.30 1.02 12.55
N TYR A 65 -6.55 1.37 11.50
CA TYR A 65 -6.31 2.74 11.10
C TYR A 65 -7.03 3.02 9.78
N TRP A 66 -7.82 4.10 9.74
CA TRP A 66 -8.44 4.60 8.53
C TRP A 66 -7.63 5.78 7.99
N VAL A 67 -7.22 5.71 6.72
CA VAL A 67 -6.20 6.60 6.16
C VAL A 67 -6.65 7.20 4.84
N VAL A 68 -6.64 8.53 4.75
CA VAL A 68 -6.91 9.30 3.53
C VAL A 68 -5.59 9.88 2.99
N PRO A 69 -5.09 9.44 1.82
CA PRO A 69 -3.96 10.08 1.15
C PRO A 69 -4.32 11.50 0.69
N SER A 70 -3.42 12.48 0.86
CA SER A 70 -3.65 13.87 0.41
C SER A 70 -3.72 14.03 -1.12
N ASN A 71 -3.41 12.97 -1.87
CA ASN A 71 -3.74 12.80 -3.27
C ASN A 71 -4.15 11.33 -3.50
N ILE A 72 -5.38 11.08 -3.96
CA ILE A 72 -5.90 9.73 -4.19
C ILE A 72 -5.38 9.10 -5.50
N TYR A 73 -4.87 9.90 -6.44
CA TYR A 73 -4.35 9.44 -7.73
C TYR A 73 -2.90 8.97 -7.62
N ILE A 74 -2.66 7.95 -6.79
CA ILE A 74 -1.33 7.41 -6.45
C ILE A 74 -1.13 5.94 -6.88
N GLY A 75 0.15 5.53 -6.95
CA GLY A 75 0.57 4.16 -7.28
C GLY A 75 0.40 3.18 -6.12
N LYS A 76 0.55 1.88 -6.40
CA LYS A 76 0.55 0.84 -5.34
C LYS A 76 1.72 1.07 -4.40
N GLU A 77 2.87 1.33 -4.99
CA GLU A 77 4.16 1.62 -4.38
C GLU A 77 4.09 2.81 -3.40
N ALA A 78 3.24 3.80 -3.72
CA ALA A 78 2.98 4.98 -2.89
C ALA A 78 1.99 4.69 -1.75
N ILE A 79 1.00 3.82 -1.97
CA ILE A 79 0.09 3.35 -0.91
C ILE A 79 0.86 2.41 0.06
N GLU A 80 1.70 1.51 -0.46
CA GLU A 80 2.59 0.65 0.32
C GLU A 80 3.49 1.48 1.25
N ALA A 81 4.07 2.58 0.76
CA ALA A 81 4.86 3.49 1.59
C ALA A 81 4.06 4.13 2.74
N ILE A 82 2.83 4.61 2.48
CA ILE A 82 1.94 5.16 3.53
C ILE A 82 1.63 4.10 4.59
N VAL A 83 1.37 2.87 4.18
CA VAL A 83 0.97 1.77 5.07
C VAL A 83 2.11 1.29 5.95
N MET A 84 3.33 1.23 5.40
CA MET A 84 4.52 0.92 6.17
C MET A 84 4.80 2.02 7.21
N ASP A 85 4.68 3.29 6.83
CA ASP A 85 4.85 4.45 7.72
C ASP A 85 3.87 4.42 8.90
N VAL A 86 2.57 4.19 8.65
CA VAL A 86 1.53 4.00 9.68
C VAL A 86 1.83 2.81 10.60
N VAL A 87 2.37 1.71 10.06
CA VAL A 87 2.73 0.53 10.87
C VAL A 87 3.98 0.77 11.72
N GLU A 88 4.98 1.53 11.25
CA GLU A 88 6.11 1.91 12.09
C GLU A 88 5.72 2.96 13.16
N GLU A 89 4.87 3.95 12.85
CA GLU A 89 4.31 4.87 13.85
C GLU A 89 3.54 4.10 14.94
N ALA A 90 2.70 3.15 14.55
CA ALA A 90 1.98 2.29 15.49
C ALA A 90 2.93 1.49 16.40
N LYS A 91 4.07 1.00 15.87
CA LYS A 91 5.09 0.26 16.64
C LYS A 91 5.85 1.15 17.62
N GLU A 92 6.14 2.41 17.26
CA GLU A 92 6.74 3.37 18.19
C GLU A 92 5.76 3.77 19.31
N GLY A 93 4.45 3.78 19.02
CA GLY A 93 3.41 4.15 19.97
C GLY A 93 2.96 3.05 20.95
N LYS A 94 2.68 1.82 20.45
CA LYS A 94 2.02 0.74 21.23
C LYS A 94 2.50 -0.65 20.81
N GLU A 95 2.66 -1.56 21.76
CA GLU A 95 2.78 -3.00 21.45
C GLU A 95 1.41 -3.55 21.02
N PHE A 96 1.37 -4.24 19.87
CA PHE A 96 0.14 -4.86 19.34
C PHE A 96 0.37 -6.28 18.83
N ASN A 97 -0.70 -7.06 18.67
CA ASN A 97 -0.67 -8.39 18.04
C ASN A 97 -0.87 -8.32 16.51
N ALA A 98 -1.74 -7.43 16.01
CA ALA A 98 -1.90 -7.17 14.58
C ALA A 98 -2.48 -5.76 14.32
N VAL A 99 -2.16 -5.18 13.16
CA VAL A 99 -2.71 -3.90 12.68
C VAL A 99 -3.36 -4.09 11.30
N VAL A 100 -4.53 -3.48 11.09
CA VAL A 100 -5.18 -3.37 9.78
C VAL A 100 -5.22 -1.90 9.35
N VAL A 101 -4.89 -1.61 8.11
CA VAL A 101 -4.94 -0.26 7.54
C VAL A 101 -5.94 -0.24 6.39
N TRP A 102 -6.95 0.62 6.50
CA TRP A 102 -7.98 0.84 5.49
C TRP A 102 -7.66 2.15 4.77
N VAL A 103 -7.21 2.07 3.51
CA VAL A 103 -6.91 3.26 2.70
C VAL A 103 -8.11 3.62 1.86
N ILE A 104 -8.55 4.88 2.03
CA ILE A 104 -9.82 5.41 1.54
C ILE A 104 -9.62 6.73 0.80
N ASP A 105 -10.58 7.07 -0.07
CA ASP A 105 -10.63 8.28 -0.89
C ASP A 105 -11.27 9.48 -0.17
N ASP A 106 -12.17 9.23 0.78
CA ASP A 106 -12.96 10.24 1.49
C ASP A 106 -13.19 9.82 2.94
N GLU A 107 -13.07 10.73 3.91
CA GLU A 107 -13.26 10.43 5.34
C GLU A 107 -14.66 9.89 5.69
N ARG A 108 -15.68 10.19 4.89
CA ARG A 108 -17.06 9.70 5.07
C ARG A 108 -17.24 8.22 4.71
N GLN A 109 -16.17 7.58 4.23
CA GLN A 109 -16.04 6.16 3.94
C GLN A 109 -15.61 5.33 5.17
N VAL A 110 -15.22 5.95 6.29
CA VAL A 110 -14.91 5.25 7.55
C VAL A 110 -16.08 4.38 8.00
N GLY A 111 -15.77 3.14 8.42
CA GLY A 111 -16.76 2.11 8.77
C GLY A 111 -17.51 1.47 7.59
N LYS A 112 -17.38 2.02 6.36
CA LYS A 112 -18.09 1.55 5.14
C LYS A 112 -17.24 0.65 4.24
N GLY A 113 -15.97 0.44 4.59
CA GLY A 113 -15.02 -0.40 3.85
C GLY A 113 -14.08 0.39 2.94
N TYR A 114 -12.96 -0.22 2.56
CA TYR A 114 -11.88 0.42 1.81
C TYR A 114 -12.20 0.66 0.33
N THR A 115 -11.57 1.68 -0.24
CA THR A 115 -11.81 2.15 -1.62
C THR A 115 -10.54 2.34 -2.44
N LEU A 116 -9.39 2.52 -1.79
CA LEU A 116 -8.07 2.49 -2.44
C LEU A 116 -7.35 1.16 -2.19
N ALA A 117 -7.34 0.67 -0.94
CA ALA A 117 -6.78 -0.63 -0.58
C ALA A 117 -7.01 -1.02 0.89
N LYS A 118 -6.81 -2.30 1.21
CA LYS A 118 -6.76 -2.86 2.57
C LYS A 118 -5.43 -3.55 2.82
N PHE A 119 -4.87 -3.37 4.02
CA PHE A 119 -3.64 -4.01 4.44
C PHE A 119 -3.77 -4.65 5.81
N GLU A 120 -3.19 -5.84 5.99
CA GLU A 120 -3.07 -6.51 7.29
C GLU A 120 -1.58 -6.73 7.59
N TYR A 121 -1.11 -6.24 8.72
CA TYR A 121 0.20 -6.56 9.28
C TYR A 121 0.00 -7.49 10.48
N ALA A 122 0.17 -8.80 10.25
CA ALA A 122 -0.27 -9.86 11.16
C ALA A 122 0.65 -11.10 11.11
N PRO A 123 0.65 -11.95 12.16
CA PRO A 123 1.49 -13.15 12.22
C PRO A 123 1.22 -14.11 11.05
N LYS A 124 2.25 -14.40 10.25
CA LYS A 124 2.20 -15.29 9.07
C LYS A 124 1.12 -14.86 8.07
N GLY A 125 0.98 -13.54 7.89
CA GLY A 125 0.04 -12.90 6.97
C GLY A 125 -1.44 -13.17 7.27
N ASP A 126 -1.81 -13.36 8.54
CA ASP A 126 -3.16 -13.81 8.90
C ASP A 126 -3.68 -13.15 10.19
N TRP A 127 -4.65 -12.25 10.04
CA TRP A 127 -5.35 -11.58 11.13
C TRP A 127 -5.94 -12.52 12.20
N THR A 128 -6.31 -13.75 11.82
CA THR A 128 -6.86 -14.74 12.76
C THR A 128 -5.81 -15.32 13.70
N LYS A 129 -4.52 -15.27 13.30
CA LYS A 129 -3.38 -15.72 14.11
C LYS A 129 -2.83 -14.67 15.06
N ALA A 130 -3.45 -13.49 15.18
CA ALA A 130 -3.02 -12.45 16.11
C ALA A 130 -2.86 -12.97 17.56
N ALA A 131 -3.70 -13.93 17.98
CA ALA A 131 -3.63 -14.56 19.30
C ALA A 131 -2.50 -15.60 19.49
N ASP A 132 -1.78 -16.00 18.42
CA ASP A 132 -0.68 -16.98 18.48
C ASP A 132 0.62 -16.39 19.05
N VAL A 133 0.74 -15.05 19.10
CA VAL A 133 1.94 -14.31 19.49
C VAL A 133 1.71 -13.44 20.73
N VAL A 134 2.80 -12.93 21.31
CA VAL A 134 2.73 -11.83 22.29
C VAL A 134 2.69 -10.50 21.53
N ALA A 135 1.96 -9.50 22.05
CA ALA A 135 2.01 -8.15 21.50
C ALA A 135 3.47 -7.64 21.48
N GLY A 136 3.88 -6.96 20.41
CA GLY A 136 5.27 -6.54 20.21
C GLY A 136 6.21 -7.61 19.61
N ASP A 137 5.84 -8.90 19.59
CA ASP A 137 6.61 -9.92 18.86
C ASP A 137 6.26 -9.91 17.37
N TYR A 138 6.92 -9.01 16.65
CA TYR A 138 6.77 -8.84 15.20
C TYR A 138 7.59 -9.83 14.36
N SER A 139 8.25 -10.83 14.99
CA SER A 139 9.24 -11.70 14.33
C SER A 139 8.68 -12.64 13.26
N THR A 140 7.35 -12.78 13.19
CA THR A 140 6.66 -13.58 12.17
C THR A 140 5.60 -12.78 11.40
N HIS A 141 5.57 -11.46 11.53
CA HIS A 141 4.56 -10.64 10.84
C HIS A 141 4.89 -10.46 9.37
N GLU A 142 3.85 -10.58 8.55
CA GLU A 142 3.90 -10.32 7.12
C GLU A 142 2.85 -9.25 6.81
N PHE A 143 3.14 -8.39 5.83
CA PHE A 143 2.15 -7.47 5.26
C PHE A 143 1.37 -8.19 4.15
N VAL A 144 0.05 -8.19 4.22
CA VAL A 144 -0.84 -8.68 3.17
C VAL A 144 -1.58 -7.50 2.55
N PHE A 145 -1.54 -7.42 1.21
CA PHE A 145 -1.99 -6.27 0.43
C PHE A 145 -3.16 -6.66 -0.49
N ASP A 146 -4.30 -5.97 -0.37
CA ASP A 146 -5.38 -6.02 -1.37
C ASP A 146 -5.68 -4.61 -1.89
N PHE A 147 -5.65 -4.43 -3.21
CA PHE A 147 -5.67 -3.12 -3.87
C PHE A 147 -6.95 -2.89 -4.68
N GLY A 148 -7.37 -1.63 -4.77
CA GLY A 148 -8.70 -1.23 -5.21
C GLY A 148 -9.67 -1.20 -4.04
N SER A 149 -10.96 -1.16 -4.33
CA SER A 149 -12.02 -1.18 -3.32
C SER A 149 -12.39 -2.61 -2.88
N ALA A 150 -13.38 -2.69 -1.99
CA ALA A 150 -14.05 -3.95 -1.67
C ALA A 150 -14.84 -4.55 -2.85
N THR A 151 -15.18 -3.76 -3.88
CA THR A 151 -16.00 -4.15 -5.04
C THR A 151 -15.24 -4.17 -6.37
N GLY A 152 -14.10 -3.49 -6.48
CA GLY A 152 -13.28 -3.34 -7.68
C GLY A 152 -11.77 -3.49 -7.41
N LYS A 153 -10.96 -3.68 -8.46
CA LYS A 153 -9.49 -3.93 -8.36
C LYS A 153 -8.63 -2.93 -9.14
N LYS A 154 -9.18 -1.75 -9.42
CA LYS A 154 -8.49 -0.58 -10.00
C LYS A 154 -8.15 0.41 -8.88
N LEU A 155 -7.07 1.18 -9.02
CA LEU A 155 -6.85 2.41 -8.25
C LEU A 155 -7.44 3.62 -8.99
N PRO A 156 -7.65 4.79 -8.36
CA PRO A 156 -8.21 5.98 -9.01
C PRO A 156 -7.43 6.41 -10.27
N LYS A 157 -6.12 6.17 -10.29
CA LYS A 157 -5.22 6.43 -11.45
C LYS A 157 -5.37 5.44 -12.62
N ASP A 158 -6.09 4.32 -12.44
CA ASP A 158 -6.28 3.26 -13.43
C ASP A 158 -7.68 3.35 -14.12
N TYR A 159 -8.44 4.41 -13.80
CA TYR A 159 -9.69 4.78 -14.47
C TYR A 159 -9.43 5.69 -15.68
N GLU A 160 -10.34 5.67 -16.65
CA GLU A 160 -10.31 6.66 -17.75
C GLU A 160 -10.76 8.03 -17.24
N GLN A 161 -10.43 9.10 -17.95
CA GLN A 161 -10.63 10.46 -17.46
C GLN A 161 -12.13 10.78 -17.29
N GLY A 162 -12.57 10.90 -16.03
CA GLY A 162 -13.96 11.16 -15.65
C GLY A 162 -14.71 9.93 -15.14
N GLU A 163 -14.15 8.72 -15.23
CA GLU A 163 -14.79 7.48 -14.79
C GLU A 163 -14.67 7.24 -13.26
N TYR A 164 -13.66 7.81 -12.60
CA TYR A 164 -13.60 7.82 -11.13
C TYR A 164 -14.43 8.98 -10.56
N PRO A 165 -15.10 8.82 -9.39
CA PRO A 165 -15.87 9.90 -8.77
C PRO A 165 -15.08 11.17 -8.46
N THR A 166 -15.72 12.33 -8.63
CA THR A 166 -15.27 13.62 -8.09
C THR A 166 -15.78 13.82 -6.65
N ALA A 167 -15.30 14.88 -5.97
CA ALA A 167 -15.77 15.24 -4.63
C ALA A 167 -17.27 15.60 -4.63
N GLU A 168 -17.76 16.25 -5.68
CA GLU A 168 -19.16 16.61 -5.87
C GLU A 168 -20.05 15.38 -6.10
N GLU A 169 -19.55 14.36 -6.82
CA GLU A 169 -20.23 13.07 -6.98
C GLU A 169 -20.27 12.27 -5.67
N LEU A 170 -19.21 12.35 -4.87
CA LEU A 170 -19.19 11.80 -3.50
C LEU A 170 -20.17 12.54 -2.57
N ASP A 171 -20.33 13.86 -2.70
CA ASP A 171 -21.34 14.62 -1.94
C ASP A 171 -22.77 14.17 -2.26
N VAL A 172 -23.08 13.96 -3.55
CA VAL A 172 -24.36 13.39 -4.03
C VAL A 172 -24.60 12.01 -3.41
N TYR A 173 -23.62 11.10 -3.54
CA TYR A 173 -23.71 9.75 -2.97
C TYR A 173 -23.87 9.76 -1.44
N PHE A 174 -23.05 10.52 -0.70
CA PHE A 174 -23.11 10.50 0.76
C PHE A 174 -24.41 11.13 1.30
N TYR A 175 -25.01 12.09 0.58
CA TYR A 175 -26.36 12.56 0.88
C TYR A 175 -27.40 11.43 0.70
N TRP A 176 -27.40 10.73 -0.43
CA TRP A 176 -28.27 9.57 -0.66
C TRP A 176 -28.08 8.48 0.42
N THR A 177 -26.84 8.11 0.78
CA THR A 177 -26.59 7.13 1.85
C THR A 177 -27.14 7.57 3.21
N THR A 178 -27.23 8.88 3.46
CA THR A 178 -27.80 9.42 4.70
C THR A 178 -29.32 9.21 4.71
N LEU A 179 -30.01 9.50 3.61
CA LEU A 179 -31.45 9.29 3.49
C LEU A 179 -31.81 7.80 3.63
N VAL A 180 -31.13 6.91 2.90
CA VAL A 180 -31.42 5.47 2.91
C VAL A 180 -31.05 4.83 4.26
N TYR A 181 -29.80 4.97 4.72
CA TYR A 181 -29.31 4.18 5.86
C TYR A 181 -29.48 4.85 7.24
N ASN A 182 -29.50 6.19 7.32
CA ASN A 182 -29.65 6.89 8.60
C ASN A 182 -31.10 7.36 8.85
N GLU A 183 -31.83 7.78 7.81
CA GLU A 183 -33.23 8.20 7.92
C GLU A 183 -34.23 7.08 7.61
N GLY A 184 -33.79 5.98 6.99
CA GLY A 184 -34.64 4.83 6.65
C GLY A 184 -35.58 5.09 5.48
N MET A 185 -35.22 6.01 4.59
CA MET A 185 -35.98 6.36 3.40
C MET A 185 -35.98 5.23 2.37
N ASP A 186 -37.06 5.11 1.60
CA ASP A 186 -37.10 4.24 0.42
C ASP A 186 -36.12 4.75 -0.65
N ASP A 187 -35.53 3.84 -1.42
CA ASP A 187 -34.47 4.16 -2.37
C ASP A 187 -34.96 5.07 -3.52
N GLU A 188 -36.18 4.84 -4.03
CA GLU A 188 -36.76 5.68 -5.10
C GLU A 188 -37.03 7.10 -4.57
N GLU A 189 -37.52 7.25 -3.33
CA GLU A 189 -37.65 8.58 -2.72
C GLU A 189 -36.26 9.21 -2.47
N ALA A 190 -35.28 8.46 -1.98
CA ALA A 190 -33.94 8.98 -1.70
C ALA A 190 -33.23 9.51 -2.95
N VAL A 191 -33.37 8.83 -4.10
CA VAL A 191 -32.87 9.33 -5.40
C VAL A 191 -33.59 10.62 -5.80
N ILE A 192 -34.92 10.69 -5.68
CA ILE A 192 -35.72 11.90 -5.96
C ILE A 192 -35.26 13.09 -5.09
N ARG A 193 -35.13 12.89 -3.78
CA ARG A 193 -34.67 13.93 -2.84
C ARG A 193 -33.23 14.37 -3.14
N THR A 194 -32.38 13.45 -3.57
CA THR A 194 -30.98 13.74 -3.93
C THR A 194 -30.91 14.58 -5.19
N ALA A 195 -31.68 14.24 -6.23
CA ALA A 195 -31.81 15.04 -7.44
C ALA A 195 -32.32 16.46 -7.13
N GLU A 196 -33.40 16.60 -6.35
CA GLU A 196 -33.92 17.89 -5.88
C GLU A 196 -32.89 18.71 -5.08
N LYS A 197 -32.10 18.05 -4.23
CA LYS A 197 -31.10 18.66 -3.34
C LYS A 197 -29.93 19.27 -4.10
N PHE A 198 -29.45 18.60 -5.15
CA PHE A 198 -28.27 19.02 -5.93
C PHE A 198 -28.64 19.78 -7.22
N GLY A 199 -29.91 19.77 -7.63
CA GLY A 199 -30.37 20.45 -8.84
C GLY A 199 -30.07 19.70 -10.13
N ILE A 200 -29.87 18.39 -10.03
CA ILE A 200 -29.62 17.44 -11.13
C ILE A 200 -30.89 16.63 -11.43
N THR A 201 -30.87 15.84 -12.50
CA THR A 201 -31.93 14.86 -12.79
C THR A 201 -31.81 13.61 -11.91
N GLN A 202 -32.88 12.81 -11.86
CA GLN A 202 -32.87 11.50 -11.18
C GLN A 202 -31.95 10.49 -11.88
N GLU A 203 -31.82 10.59 -13.21
CA GLU A 203 -30.94 9.78 -14.04
C GLU A 203 -29.46 10.08 -13.71
N GLU A 204 -29.06 11.36 -13.68
CA GLU A 204 -27.72 11.78 -13.24
C GLU A 204 -27.43 11.38 -11.78
N ALA A 205 -28.44 11.43 -10.88
CA ALA A 205 -28.27 11.01 -9.49
C ALA A 205 -28.03 9.50 -9.37
N ASP A 206 -28.80 8.67 -10.07
CA ASP A 206 -28.63 7.21 -10.11
C ASP A 206 -27.29 6.80 -10.74
N GLU A 207 -26.91 7.41 -11.88
CA GLU A 207 -25.59 7.20 -12.50
C GLU A 207 -24.44 7.50 -11.53
N ILE A 208 -24.52 8.61 -10.77
CA ILE A 208 -23.52 8.96 -9.75
C ILE A 208 -23.50 7.95 -8.60
N ILE A 209 -24.66 7.55 -8.07
CA ILE A 209 -24.75 6.57 -6.97
C ILE A 209 -24.15 5.22 -7.41
N MET A 210 -24.46 4.78 -8.63
CA MET A 210 -23.89 3.56 -9.22
C MET A 210 -22.39 3.67 -9.46
N LYS A 211 -21.91 4.80 -10.00
CA LYS A 211 -20.48 5.09 -10.20
C LYS A 211 -19.69 5.00 -8.88
N VAL A 212 -20.22 5.56 -7.80
CA VAL A 212 -19.56 5.55 -6.48
C VAL A 212 -19.60 4.17 -5.83
N ASN A 213 -20.69 3.40 -5.97
CA ASN A 213 -20.82 2.03 -5.44
C ASN A 213 -19.86 1.01 -6.10
N TYR A 214 -19.50 1.21 -7.37
CA TYR A 214 -18.71 0.26 -8.17
C TYR A 214 -17.31 0.78 -8.60
N ARG A 215 -16.77 1.74 -7.82
CA ARG A 215 -15.40 2.27 -7.95
C ARG A 215 -14.31 1.36 -7.36
#